data_AF-A0A949W0K9-F1
#
_entry.id   AF-A0A949W0K9-F1
#
_cell.length_a   1.000
_cell.length_b   1.000
_cell.length_c   1.000
_cell.angle_alpha   90.00
_cell.angle_beta   90.00
_cell.angle_gamma   90.00
#
_symmetry.space_group_name_H-M   'P 1'
#
loop_
_entity.id
_entity.type
_entity.pdbx_description
1 polymer ?
#
loop_
_entity_poly.entity_id
_entity_poly.type
_entity_poly.pdbx_seq_one_letter_code
_entity_poly.pdbx_strand_id
1 'polypeptide(L)'
;MNIWLTMILSGLATFGMRFSFVWLMGRYEVPAAMRRALHYVPIAVLSAIIFPGLFLPEGQFDLSLGNTRLLAGLVAIAVAAWTKNSLLTIVAGFAALLVLEFVGAR
;
A
#
# COMPACT_ATOMS: atom_id res chain seq x y z
N MET A 1 -20.66 24.67 8.25
CA MET A 1 -19.19 24.75 8.26
C MET A 1 -18.74 25.16 6.86
N ASN A 2 -18.13 26.34 6.67
CA ASN A 2 -17.70 26.77 5.33
C ASN A 2 -16.56 25.89 4.83
N ILE A 3 -16.65 25.41 3.58
CA ILE A 3 -15.68 24.52 2.93
C ILE A 3 -14.26 25.10 2.98
N TRP A 4 -14.16 26.43 2.84
CA TRP A 4 -12.93 27.20 3.00
C TRP A 4 -12.25 26.99 4.35
N LEU A 5 -13.03 26.98 5.43
CA LEU A 5 -12.52 26.83 6.79
C LEU A 5 -12.01 25.40 7.03
N THR A 6 -12.71 24.38 6.49
CA THR A 6 -12.27 22.98 6.56
C THR A 6 -11.01 22.71 5.73
N MET A 7 -10.84 23.36 4.56
CA MET A 7 -9.60 23.22 3.78
C MET A 7 -8.40 23.81 4.52
N ILE A 8 -8.54 25.02 5.06
CA ILE A 8 -7.45 25.67 5.79
C ILE A 8 -7.11 24.88 7.07
N LEU A 9 -8.12 24.44 7.82
CA LEU A 9 -7.91 23.69 9.06
C LEU A 9 -7.25 22.32 8.80
N SER A 10 -7.71 21.58 7.79
CA SER A 10 -7.14 20.28 7.44
C SER A 10 -5.72 20.39 6.85
N GLY A 11 -5.47 21.44 6.05
CA GLY A 11 -4.14 21.76 5.54
C GLY A 11 -3.16 22.08 6.68
N LEU A 12 -3.57 22.95 7.61
CA LEU A 12 -2.74 23.33 8.75
C LEU A 12 -2.51 22.16 9.71
N ALA A 13 -3.53 21.33 9.96
CA ALA A 13 -3.39 20.13 10.78
C ALA A 13 -2.43 19.11 10.15
N THR A 14 -2.54 18.85 8.85
CA THR A 14 -1.66 17.91 8.13
C THR A 14 -0.23 18.42 8.10
N PHE A 15 -0.05 19.72 7.82
CA PHE A 15 1.25 20.36 7.80
C PHE A 15 1.88 20.38 9.20
N GLY A 16 1.10 20.70 10.23
CA GLY A 16 1.52 20.67 11.63
C GLY A 16 1.99 19.29 12.07
N MET A 17 1.24 18.23 11.73
CA MET A 17 1.66 16.85 12.00
C MET A 17 2.99 16.52 11.32
N ARG A 18 3.12 16.80 10.01
CA ARG A 18 4.37 16.53 9.28
C ARG A 18 5.55 17.35 9.81
N PHE A 19 5.34 18.64 10.07
CA PHE A 19 6.37 19.56 10.53
C PHE A 19 6.82 19.23 11.95
N SER A 20 5.92 18.76 12.81
CA SER A 20 6.25 18.31 14.17
C SER A 20 7.32 17.20 14.14
N PHE A 21 7.20 16.21 13.26
CA PHE A 21 8.21 15.16 13.11
C PHE A 21 9.54 15.69 12.58
N VAL A 22 9.52 16.57 11.57
CA VAL A 22 10.75 17.14 10.97
C VAL A 22 11.49 18.03 11.97
N TRP A 23 10.77 18.86 12.71
CA TRP A 23 11.34 19.77 13.71
C TRP A 23 11.86 19.03 14.94
N LEU A 24 11.16 17.98 15.39
CA LEU A 24 11.61 17.12 16.48
C LEU A 24 12.90 16.37 16.12
N MET A 25 13.03 15.94 14.86
CA MET A 25 14.22 15.26 14.35
C MET A 25 15.47 16.16 14.27
N GLY A 26 15.30 17.49 14.33
CA GLY A 26 16.40 18.46 14.37
C GLY A 26 16.88 18.88 15.76
N ARG A 27 16.14 18.55 16.83
CA ARG A 27 16.48 18.92 18.23
C ARG A 27 16.81 17.75 19.16
N TYR A 28 16.33 16.54 18.83
CA TYR A 28 16.65 15.32 19.57
C TYR A 28 17.37 14.34 18.65
N GLU A 29 18.52 13.81 19.08
CA GLU A 29 19.14 12.65 18.44
C GLU A 29 18.16 11.48 18.53
N VAL A 30 17.43 11.26 17.44
CA VAL A 30 16.43 10.20 17.36
C VAL A 30 17.14 8.87 17.65
N PRO A 31 16.71 8.08 18.66
CA PRO A 31 17.35 6.82 18.99
C PRO A 31 17.50 5.95 17.75
N ALA A 32 18.64 5.28 17.58
CA ALA A 32 18.93 4.48 16.39
C ALA A 32 17.82 3.46 16.06
N ALA A 33 17.12 2.94 17.08
CA ALA A 33 15.96 2.07 16.93
C ALA A 33 14.78 2.76 16.21
N MET A 34 14.45 4.00 16.58
CA MET A 34 13.35 4.76 15.97
C MET A 34 13.68 5.16 14.53
N ARG A 35 14.92 5.59 14.26
CA ARG A 35 15.37 5.90 12.89
C ARG A 35 15.30 4.70 11.96
N ARG A 36 15.67 3.51 12.45
CA ARG A 36 15.49 2.25 11.72
C ARG A 36 14.00 1.96 11.48
N ALA A 37 13.16 2.06 12.51
CA ALA A 37 11.72 1.83 12.37
C ALA A 37 11.08 2.76 11.31
N LEU A 38 11.40 4.05 11.32
CA LEU A 38 10.91 5.04 10.34
C LEU A 38 11.30 4.68 8.89
N HIS A 39 12.48 4.09 8.67
CA HIS A 39 12.89 3.65 7.34
C HIS A 39 12.04 2.47 6.81
N TYR A 40 11.49 1.65 7.70
CA TYR A 40 10.61 0.54 7.34
C TYR A 40 9.13 0.91 7.22
N VAL A 41 8.72 2.11 7.69
CA VAL A 41 7.34 2.56 7.60
C VAL A 41 6.79 2.52 6.16
N PRO A 42 7.49 3.03 5.13
CA PRO A 42 6.94 3.06 3.78
C PRO A 42 6.62 1.66 3.24
N ILE A 43 7.57 0.71 3.37
CA ILE A 43 7.36 -0.65 2.87
C ILE A 43 6.30 -1.39 3.71
N ALA A 44 6.28 -1.20 5.03
CA ALA A 44 5.30 -1.82 5.92
C ALA A 44 3.88 -1.33 5.64
N VAL A 45 3.70 -0.03 5.41
CA VAL A 45 2.39 0.56 5.08
C VAL A 45 1.90 0.05 3.72
N LEU A 46 2.78 0.00 2.71
CA LEU A 46 2.41 -0.55 1.41
C LEU A 46 1.96 -2.02 1.53
N SER A 47 2.72 -2.85 2.24
CA SER A 47 2.34 -4.24 2.49
C SER A 47 1.02 -4.34 3.27
N ALA A 48 0.80 -3.50 4.28
CA ALA A 48 -0.41 -3.49 5.08
C ALA A 48 -1.67 -3.06 4.29
N ILE A 49 -1.52 -2.21 3.27
CA ILE A 49 -2.62 -1.80 2.39
C ILE A 49 -2.92 -2.89 1.35
N ILE A 50 -1.88 -3.53 0.79
CA ILE A 50 -2.04 -4.55 -0.26
C ILE A 50 -2.62 -5.84 0.33
N PHE A 51 -2.20 -6.24 1.53
CA PHE A 51 -2.63 -7.47 2.18
C PHE A 51 -4.17 -7.66 2.23
N PRO A 52 -4.96 -6.74 2.81
CA PRO A 52 -6.42 -6.89 2.83
C PRO A 52 -7.03 -6.82 1.43
N GLY A 53 -6.44 -6.06 0.49
CA GLY A 53 -6.89 -6.02 -0.89
C GLY A 53 -6.79 -7.37 -1.62
N LEU A 54 -5.87 -8.24 -1.19
CA LEU A 54 -5.69 -9.60 -1.74
C LEU A 54 -6.48 -10.66 -0.96
N PHE A 55 -6.44 -10.62 0.37
CA PHE A 55 -6.99 -11.67 1.23
C PHE A 55 -8.44 -11.45 1.67
N LEU A 56 -8.94 -10.21 1.64
CA LEU A 56 -10.31 -9.85 2.03
C LEU A 56 -11.01 -8.99 0.97
N PRO A 57 -11.31 -9.52 -0.23
CA PRO A 57 -11.95 -8.75 -1.31
C PRO A 57 -13.28 -8.10 -0.89
N GLU A 58 -14.05 -8.77 -0.02
CA GLU A 58 -15.36 -8.34 0.46
C GLU A 58 -15.47 -8.38 2.01
N GLY A 59 -14.33 -8.28 2.71
CA GLY A 59 -14.31 -8.36 4.18
C GLY A 59 -14.46 -9.78 4.75
N GLN A 60 -14.61 -10.80 3.91
CA GLN A 60 -14.47 -12.20 4.29
C GLN A 60 -13.11 -12.74 3.84
N PHE A 61 -12.48 -13.56 4.67
CA PHE A 61 -11.24 -14.26 4.31
C PHE A 61 -11.56 -15.29 3.24
N ASP A 62 -11.23 -14.96 2.00
CA ASP A 62 -11.42 -15.87 0.88
C ASP A 62 -10.05 -16.38 0.39
N LEU A 63 -9.62 -17.48 1.01
CA LEU A 63 -8.47 -18.28 0.58
C LEU A 63 -8.84 -19.33 -0.48
N SER A 64 -10.05 -19.27 -1.06
CA SER A 64 -10.43 -20.17 -2.13
C SER A 64 -9.63 -19.88 -3.39
N LEU A 65 -9.35 -20.93 -4.17
CA LEU A 65 -8.78 -20.82 -5.51
C LEU A 65 -9.72 -20.10 -6.50
N GLY A 66 -10.95 -19.77 -6.07
CA GLY A 66 -11.88 -18.89 -6.80
C GLY A 66 -11.58 -17.40 -6.63
N ASN A 67 -10.70 -16.99 -5.70
CA ASN A 67 -10.35 -15.59 -5.50
C ASN A 67 -9.34 -15.13 -6.55
N THR A 68 -9.88 -14.60 -7.65
CA THR A 68 -9.19 -13.97 -8.77
C THR A 68 -8.10 -12.99 -8.32
N ARG A 69 -8.35 -12.18 -7.27
CA ARG A 69 -7.39 -11.17 -6.79
C ARG A 69 -6.18 -11.82 -6.13
N LEU A 70 -6.39 -12.88 -5.35
CA LEU A 70 -5.32 -13.59 -4.65
C LEU A 70 -4.41 -14.33 -5.65
N LEU A 71 -5.00 -14.98 -6.67
CA LEU A 71 -4.25 -15.60 -7.76
C LEU A 71 -3.48 -14.57 -8.60
N ALA A 72 -4.09 -13.44 -8.96
CA ALA A 72 -3.41 -12.36 -9.67
C ALA A 72 -2.24 -11.78 -8.86
N GLY A 73 -2.43 -11.62 -7.54
CA GLY A 73 -1.38 -11.20 -6.61
C GLY A 73 -0.20 -12.17 -6.56
N LEU A 74 -0.45 -13.49 -6.52
CA LEU A 74 0.60 -14.51 -6.57
C LEU A 74 1.39 -14.46 -7.88
N VAL A 75 0.70 -14.31 -9.02
CA VAL A 75 1.36 -14.15 -10.32
C VAL A 75 2.21 -12.87 -10.34
N ALA A 76 1.70 -11.75 -9.83
CA ALA A 76 2.46 -10.52 -9.73
C ALA A 76 3.72 -10.69 -8.87
N ILE A 77 3.65 -11.39 -7.73
CA ILE A 77 4.80 -11.69 -6.87
C ILE A 77 5.82 -12.57 -7.60
N ALA A 78 5.38 -13.60 -8.32
CA ALA A 78 6.26 -14.48 -9.09
C ALA A 78 7.00 -13.69 -10.19
N VAL A 79 6.30 -12.84 -10.93
CA VAL A 79 6.89 -12.00 -11.98
C VAL A 79 7.83 -10.95 -11.39
N ALA A 80 7.49 -10.36 -10.24
CA ALA A 80 8.38 -9.45 -9.51
C ALA A 80 9.71 -10.11 -9.13
N ALA A 81 9.65 -11.33 -8.60
CA ALA A 81 10.83 -12.09 -8.19
C ALA A 81 11.76 -12.43 -9.36
N TRP A 82 11.19 -12.78 -10.52
CA TRP A 82 11.97 -13.12 -11.72
C TRP A 82 12.50 -11.91 -12.47
N THR A 83 11.69 -10.87 -12.64
CA THR A 83 12.02 -9.79 -13.57
C THR A 83 12.80 -8.66 -12.91
N LYS A 84 12.67 -8.50 -11.57
CA LYS A 84 13.23 -7.35 -10.80
C LYS A 84 12.91 -5.98 -11.42
N ASN A 85 11.91 -5.90 -12.29
CA ASN A 85 11.50 -4.69 -13.01
C ASN A 85 10.05 -4.37 -12.64
N SER A 86 9.87 -3.27 -11.90
CA SER A 86 8.56 -2.83 -11.39
C SER A 86 7.53 -2.61 -12.49
N LEU A 87 7.94 -2.16 -13.68
CA LEU A 87 7.01 -1.88 -14.78
C LEU A 87 6.40 -3.18 -15.31
N LEU A 88 7.24 -4.21 -15.50
CA LEU A 88 6.79 -5.52 -15.96
C LEU A 88 5.95 -6.23 -14.90
N THR A 89 6.27 -6.05 -13.62
CA THR A 89 5.42 -6.54 -12.51
C THR A 89 4.02 -5.94 -12.54
N ILE A 90 3.91 -4.63 -12.73
CA ILE A 90 2.62 -3.94 -12.77
C ILE A 90 1.81 -4.44 -13.97
N VAL A 91 2.40 -4.47 -15.16
CA VAL A 91 1.73 -4.90 -16.39
C VAL A 91 1.29 -6.36 -16.30
N ALA A 92 2.17 -7.26 -15.84
CA ALA A 92 1.84 -8.68 -15.71
C ALA A 92 0.77 -8.94 -14.64
N GLY A 93 0.84 -8.25 -13.50
CA GLY A 93 -0.18 -8.35 -12.45
C GLY A 93 -1.55 -7.87 -12.93
N PHE A 94 -1.61 -6.74 -13.62
CA PHE A 94 -2.86 -6.23 -14.22
C PHE A 94 -3.40 -7.18 -15.30
N ALA A 95 -2.53 -7.68 -16.18
CA ALA A 95 -2.92 -8.63 -17.22
C ALA A 95 -3.46 -9.93 -16.62
N ALA A 96 -2.80 -10.47 -15.58
CA ALA A 96 -3.26 -11.67 -14.87
C ALA A 96 -4.62 -11.45 -14.23
N LEU A 97 -4.83 -10.30 -13.59
CA LEU A 97 -6.12 -9.94 -12.97
C LEU A 97 -7.22 -9.89 -14.03
N LEU A 98 -7.01 -9.18 -15.13
CA LEU A 98 -7.98 -9.09 -16.23
C LEU A 98 -8.32 -10.45 -16.84
N VAL A 99 -7.31 -11.29 -17.06
CA VAL A 99 -7.52 -12.64 -17.61
C VAL A 99 -8.32 -13.51 -16.65
N LEU A 100 -7.95 -13.51 -15.36
CA LEU A 100 -8.64 -14.31 -14.35
C LEU A 100 -10.08 -13.81 -14.13
N GLU A 101 -10.31 -12.50 -14.14
CA GLU A 101 -11.64 -11.91 -13.99
C GLU A 101 -12.52 -12.23 -15.21
N PHE A 102 -11.94 -12.17 -16.41
CA PHE A 102 -12.64 -12.55 -17.64
C PHE A 102 -12.98 -14.05 -17.72
N VAL A 103 -12.13 -14.91 -17.16
CA VAL A 103 -12.38 -16.36 -17.08
C VAL A 103 -13.37 -16.71 -15.97
N GLY A 104 -13.34 -16.02 -14.83
CA GLY A 104 -14.25 -16.23 -13.71
C GLY A 104 -15.63 -15.56 -13.84
N ALA A 105 -15.78 -14.58 -14.73
CA ALA A 105 -17.05 -13.92 -15.04
C ALA A 105 -17.90 -14.66 -16.11
N ARG A 106 -17.46 -15.85 -16.56
CA ARG A 106 -18.27 -16.80 -17.36
C ARG A 106 -18.83 -17.89 -16.47
#